data_AF-A0A8E2ELP2-F1
#
_entry.id   AF-A0A8E2ELP2-F1
#
_cell.length_a   1.000
_cell.length_b   1.000
_cell.length_c   1.000
_cell.angle_alpha   90.00
_cell.angle_beta   90.00
_cell.angle_gamma   90.00
#
_symmetry.space_group_name_H-M   'P 1'
#
loop_
_entity.id
_entity.type
_entity.pdbx_description
1 polymer ?
#
loop_
_entity_poly.entity_id
_entity_poly.type
_entity_poly.pdbx_seq_one_letter_code
_entity_poly.pdbx_strand_id
1 'polypeptide(L)'
;MSPAMSPHPPHPSYEIGYTHSSERNTDVELNVHVGDKHIQLELLTANFEASPALLEEYLLHVKHSDPEYLPPFLENPEDFDDDDDEFADLLGEFYESAMKPLLPLFHEIPPLDPDRLYTLQDCLYPERQMYTLQVAGDEFVSVPLDPTKGARRTGVELPASAKLDDFAFPVYRPDEIHLRLADNAVALPPQPRKVYIKGKGQDVCFFKQLLAGDVSMTVTETFYVRKDSCRRA
;
A
#
# COMPACT_ATOMS: atom_id res chain seq x y z
N MET A 1 32.31 15.84 32.82
CA MET A 1 30.85 15.93 32.65
C MET A 1 30.58 15.66 31.19
N SER A 2 30.26 14.42 30.85
CA SER A 2 29.85 14.07 29.49
C SER A 2 28.40 14.54 29.28
N PRO A 3 28.04 15.16 28.16
CA PRO A 3 26.66 15.50 27.89
C PRO A 3 25.88 14.20 27.66
N ALA A 4 24.75 14.07 28.36
CA ALA A 4 23.81 12.99 28.11
C ALA A 4 23.33 13.11 26.66
N MET A 5 23.57 12.07 25.85
CA MET A 5 22.91 11.93 24.55
C MET A 5 21.41 11.91 24.81
N SER A 6 20.70 12.90 24.29
CA SER A 6 19.24 12.87 24.22
C SER A 6 18.82 11.57 23.55
N PRO A 7 17.86 10.81 24.10
CA PRO A 7 17.30 9.67 23.39
C PRO A 7 16.66 10.22 22.11
N HIS A 8 17.17 9.81 20.95
CA HIS A 8 16.44 10.00 19.71
C HIS A 8 15.03 9.42 19.91
N PRO A 9 13.95 10.12 19.50
CA PRO A 9 12.63 9.53 19.53
C PRO A 9 12.67 8.21 18.73
N PRO A 10 12.03 7.15 19.23
CA PRO A 10 12.04 5.85 18.55
C PRO A 10 11.47 6.04 17.15
N HIS A 11 12.12 5.48 16.12
CA HIS A 11 11.65 5.60 14.73
C HIS A 11 10.15 5.27 14.65
N PRO A 12 9.33 6.14 14.03
CA PRO A 12 7.90 5.90 13.94
C PRO A 12 7.68 4.62 13.14
N SER A 13 6.82 3.74 13.64
CA SER A 13 6.53 2.48 12.96
C SER A 13 5.50 2.70 11.85
N TYR A 14 5.83 2.25 10.64
CA TYR A 14 4.97 2.34 9.47
C TYR A 14 5.09 1.09 8.61
N GLU A 15 4.09 0.86 7.77
CA GLU A 15 4.11 -0.19 6.75
C GLU A 15 4.02 0.44 5.35
N ILE A 16 4.85 -0.02 4.43
CA ILE A 16 4.76 0.37 3.01
C ILE A 16 3.79 -0.60 2.32
N GLY A 17 2.74 -0.04 1.73
CA GLY A 17 1.77 -0.75 0.91
C GLY A 17 2.23 -0.91 -0.53
N TYR A 18 1.30 -1.29 -1.41
CA TYR A 18 1.61 -1.41 -2.84
C TYR A 18 2.02 -0.06 -3.42
N THR A 19 3.16 -0.05 -4.08
CA THR A 19 3.62 1.08 -4.89
C THR A 19 3.25 0.84 -6.35
N HIS A 20 3.01 1.92 -7.07
CA HIS A 20 2.71 1.86 -8.50
C HIS A 20 3.70 2.73 -9.26
N SER A 21 4.41 2.12 -10.20
CA SER A 21 5.28 2.77 -11.19
C SER A 21 5.27 1.94 -12.49
N SER A 22 5.79 2.49 -13.58
CA SER A 22 6.12 1.72 -14.79
C SER A 22 7.19 2.44 -15.61
N GLU A 23 7.92 1.73 -16.48
CA GLU A 23 8.85 2.40 -17.41
C GLU A 23 8.20 3.45 -18.32
N ARG A 24 6.88 3.36 -18.56
CA ARG A 24 6.13 4.32 -19.39
C ARG A 24 5.65 5.55 -18.64
N ASN A 25 5.54 5.44 -17.33
CA ASN A 25 5.18 6.52 -16.43
C ASN A 25 6.04 6.40 -15.19
N THR A 26 7.10 7.21 -15.17
CA THR A 26 8.09 7.22 -14.12
C THR A 26 7.60 7.86 -12.85
N ASP A 27 6.40 8.45 -12.81
CA ASP A 27 5.79 8.95 -11.58
C ASP A 27 5.40 7.78 -10.67
N VAL A 28 5.79 7.87 -9.39
CA VAL A 28 5.56 6.82 -8.39
C VAL A 28 4.53 7.27 -7.37
N GLU A 29 3.57 6.39 -7.09
CA GLU A 29 2.70 6.51 -5.92
C GLU A 29 3.21 5.58 -4.82
N LEU A 30 3.72 6.16 -3.73
CA LEU A 30 4.12 5.44 -2.52
C LEU A 30 2.98 5.49 -1.49
N ASN A 31 2.55 4.32 -1.04
CA ASN A 31 1.46 4.18 -0.07
C ASN A 31 2.05 3.77 1.28
N VAL A 32 1.91 4.62 2.30
CA VAL A 32 2.46 4.39 3.64
C VAL A 32 1.34 4.37 4.66
N HIS A 33 1.36 3.39 5.56
CA HIS A 33 0.36 3.19 6.59
C HIS A 33 1.00 3.42 7.96
N VAL A 34 0.38 4.30 8.76
CA VAL A 34 0.83 4.66 10.11
C VAL A 34 -0.37 4.59 11.04
N GLY A 35 -0.37 3.66 12.00
CA GLY A 35 -1.55 3.39 12.81
C GLY A 35 -2.76 3.04 11.94
N ASP A 36 -3.87 3.77 12.11
CA ASP A 36 -5.08 3.61 11.29
C ASP A 36 -5.19 4.61 10.12
N LYS A 37 -4.10 5.31 9.78
CA LYS A 37 -4.05 6.33 8.73
C LYS A 37 -3.32 5.84 7.48
N HIS A 38 -3.70 6.41 6.35
CA HIS A 38 -3.04 6.21 5.06
C HIS A 38 -2.41 7.52 4.58
N ILE A 39 -1.11 7.47 4.32
CA ILE A 39 -0.33 8.57 3.77
C ILE A 39 0.06 8.18 2.35
N GLN A 40 -0.44 8.94 1.38
CA GLN A 40 -0.11 8.76 -0.03
C GLN A 40 0.92 9.81 -0.43
N LEU A 41 2.05 9.36 -0.94
CA LEU A 41 3.15 10.20 -1.38
C LEU A 41 3.33 10.10 -2.90
N GLU A 42 3.11 11.20 -3.60
CA GLU A 42 3.32 11.33 -5.04
C GLU A 42 4.76 11.79 -5.32
N LEU A 43 5.54 10.91 -5.92
CA LEU A 43 6.87 11.21 -6.44
C LEU A 43 6.70 11.51 -7.94
N LEU A 44 6.70 12.78 -8.30
CA LEU A 44 6.55 13.20 -9.69
C LEU A 44 7.93 13.45 -10.27
N THR A 45 8.24 12.84 -11.41
CA THR A 45 9.55 12.96 -12.07
C THR A 45 9.95 14.42 -12.29
N ALA A 46 8.97 15.25 -12.68
CA ALA A 46 9.15 16.69 -12.88
C ALA A 46 9.65 17.42 -11.62
N ASN A 47 9.33 16.95 -10.42
CA ASN A 47 9.74 17.57 -9.16
C ASN A 47 11.21 17.33 -8.83
N PHE A 48 11.88 16.40 -9.52
CA PHE A 48 13.30 16.09 -9.33
C PHE A 48 14.20 16.78 -10.35
N GLU A 49 13.65 17.36 -11.44
CA GLU A 49 14.43 18.00 -12.52
C GLU A 49 15.37 19.12 -12.05
N ALA A 50 15.08 19.73 -10.90
CA ALA A 50 15.91 20.76 -10.29
C ALA A 50 17.24 20.23 -9.71
N SER A 51 17.36 18.91 -9.45
CA SER A 51 18.60 18.26 -8.99
C SER A 51 18.91 17.02 -9.85
N PRO A 52 19.89 17.12 -10.76
CA PRO A 52 20.27 15.99 -11.62
C PRO A 52 20.68 14.73 -10.86
N ALA A 53 21.34 14.88 -9.71
CA ALA A 53 21.77 13.75 -8.89
C ALA A 53 20.58 12.99 -8.28
N LEU A 54 19.63 13.70 -7.67
CA LEU A 54 18.42 13.09 -7.10
C LEU A 54 17.50 12.52 -8.19
N LEU A 55 17.45 13.16 -9.36
CA LEU A 55 16.70 12.62 -10.49
C LEU A 55 17.29 11.30 -10.98
N GLU A 56 18.62 11.17 -11.05
CA GLU A 56 19.29 9.92 -11.45
C GLU A 56 19.00 8.79 -10.44
N GLU A 57 19.12 9.07 -9.15
CA GLU A 57 18.78 8.14 -8.06
C GLU A 57 17.31 7.69 -8.13
N TYR A 58 16.39 8.65 -8.31
CA TYR A 58 14.97 8.38 -8.46
C TYR A 58 14.65 7.51 -9.69
N LEU A 59 15.24 7.81 -10.84
CA LEU A 59 15.00 7.03 -12.06
C LEU A 59 15.58 5.61 -11.97
N LEU A 60 16.70 5.45 -11.28
CA LEU A 60 17.26 4.13 -10.98
C LEU A 60 16.28 3.32 -10.13
N HIS A 61 15.70 3.94 -9.09
CA HIS A 61 14.66 3.35 -8.25
C HIS A 61 13.42 2.91 -9.05
N VAL A 62 12.90 3.79 -9.91
CA VAL A 62 11.76 3.48 -10.78
C VAL A 62 12.04 2.26 -11.65
N LYS A 63 13.25 2.19 -12.23
CA LYS A 63 13.68 1.08 -13.07
C LYS A 63 13.75 -0.23 -12.29
N HIS A 64 14.33 -0.22 -11.09
CA HIS A 64 14.45 -1.41 -10.24
C HIS A 64 13.11 -1.89 -9.69
N SER A 65 12.11 -1.01 -9.62
CA SER A 65 10.75 -1.37 -9.22
C SER A 65 9.93 -2.04 -10.33
N ASP A 66 10.43 -2.08 -11.57
CA ASP A 66 9.72 -2.72 -12.68
C ASP A 66 9.81 -4.26 -12.55
N PRO A 67 8.68 -4.99 -12.56
CA PRO A 67 8.70 -6.46 -12.47
C PRO A 67 9.39 -7.16 -13.66
N GLU A 68 9.60 -6.47 -14.78
CA GLU A 68 10.35 -6.96 -15.93
C GLU A 68 11.84 -6.60 -15.85
N TYR A 69 12.27 -5.83 -14.84
CA TYR A 69 13.68 -5.51 -14.65
C TYR A 69 14.47 -6.78 -14.32
N LEU A 70 15.43 -7.07 -15.19
CA LEU A 70 16.47 -8.06 -14.92
C LEU A 70 17.76 -7.28 -14.62
N PRO A 71 18.34 -7.42 -13.41
CA PRO A 71 19.64 -6.82 -13.15
C PRO A 71 20.65 -7.34 -14.17
N PRO A 72 21.60 -6.50 -14.62
CA PRO A 72 22.63 -6.95 -15.55
C PRO A 72 23.33 -8.16 -14.94
N PHE A 73 23.37 -9.27 -15.69
CA PHE A 73 24.05 -10.50 -15.26
C PHE A 73 25.45 -10.15 -14.79
N LEU A 74 25.71 -10.26 -13.49
CA LEU A 74 27.06 -10.25 -12.97
C LEU A 74 27.83 -11.37 -13.68
N GLU A 75 29.01 -11.05 -14.21
CA GLU A 75 29.77 -11.95 -15.09
C GLU A 75 30.18 -13.26 -14.39
N ASN A 76 30.03 -13.36 -13.06
CA ASN A 76 30.28 -14.55 -12.28
C ASN A 76 29.01 -15.07 -11.58
N PRO A 77 28.55 -16.29 -11.90
CA PRO A 77 27.47 -16.96 -11.20
C PRO A 77 27.80 -17.38 -9.75
N GLU A 78 29.02 -17.11 -9.27
CA GLU A 78 29.44 -17.29 -7.87
C GLU A 78 29.14 -16.04 -7.01
N ASP A 79 28.78 -14.91 -7.62
CA ASP A 79 28.31 -13.70 -6.92
C ASP A 79 26.79 -13.74 -6.65
N PHE A 80 26.09 -14.78 -7.14
CA PHE A 80 24.72 -15.13 -6.72
C PHE A 80 24.81 -15.88 -5.38
N ASP A 81 25.11 -15.16 -4.29
CA ASP A 81 24.62 -15.60 -3.00
C ASP A 81 23.08 -15.44 -3.02
N ASP A 82 22.34 -16.44 -2.51
CA ASP A 82 20.86 -16.41 -2.39
C ASP A 82 20.35 -15.21 -1.52
N ASP A 83 21.27 -14.39 -1.00
CA ASP A 83 21.07 -13.16 -0.25
C ASP A 83 21.27 -11.95 -1.18
N ASP A 84 20.39 -11.79 -2.17
CA ASP A 84 20.26 -10.63 -3.08
C ASP A 84 19.80 -9.35 -2.30
N ASP A 85 20.41 -9.09 -1.14
CA ASP A 85 20.09 -8.01 -0.19
C ASP A 85 20.61 -6.65 -0.67
N GLU A 86 21.66 -6.57 -1.52
CA GLU A 86 22.26 -5.29 -1.94
C GLU A 86 21.29 -4.42 -2.77
N PHE A 87 20.47 -5.03 -3.64
CA PHE A 87 19.45 -4.31 -4.42
C PHE A 87 18.20 -3.97 -3.60
N ALA A 88 17.84 -4.83 -2.63
CA ALA A 88 16.77 -4.55 -1.68
C ALA A 88 17.17 -3.38 -0.75
N ASP A 89 18.43 -3.30 -0.35
CA ASP A 89 19.00 -2.24 0.47
C ASP A 89 18.97 -0.89 -0.27
N LEU A 90 19.36 -0.83 -1.55
CA LEU A 90 19.29 0.42 -2.34
C LEU A 90 17.85 0.95 -2.52
N LEU A 91 16.89 0.05 -2.71
CA LEU A 91 15.46 0.41 -2.82
C LEU A 91 14.93 0.92 -1.46
N GLY A 92 15.36 0.29 -0.38
CA GLY A 92 15.08 0.69 1.00
C GLY A 92 15.65 2.07 1.32
N GLU A 93 16.90 2.33 0.97
CA GLU A 93 17.61 3.60 1.23
C GLU A 93 16.94 4.81 0.58
N PHE A 94 16.49 4.66 -0.68
CA PHE A 94 15.74 5.72 -1.35
C PHE A 94 14.42 6.01 -0.64
N TYR A 95 13.63 4.98 -0.32
CA TYR A 95 12.37 5.18 0.41
C TYR A 95 12.59 5.77 1.79
N GLU A 96 13.59 5.32 2.55
CA GLU A 96 13.93 5.93 3.83
C GLU A 96 14.24 7.42 3.67
N SER A 97 15.01 7.80 2.66
CA SER A 97 15.34 9.20 2.39
C SER A 97 14.13 10.01 1.94
N ALA A 98 13.29 9.46 1.07
CA ALA A 98 12.02 10.05 0.65
C ALA A 98 11.03 10.23 1.82
N MET A 99 11.08 9.35 2.83
CA MET A 99 10.20 9.40 3.99
C MET A 99 10.66 10.37 5.08
N LYS A 100 11.94 10.76 5.13
CA LYS A 100 12.49 11.69 6.15
C LYS A 100 11.64 12.95 6.37
N PRO A 101 11.16 13.66 5.32
CA PRO A 101 10.35 14.88 5.50
C PRO A 101 8.97 14.63 6.13
N LEU A 102 8.51 13.38 6.17
CA LEU A 102 7.21 12.99 6.73
C LEU A 102 7.32 12.39 8.14
N LEU A 103 8.53 12.08 8.63
CA LEU A 103 8.71 11.52 9.98
C LEU A 103 8.10 12.38 11.10
N PRO A 104 8.19 13.73 11.08
CA PRO A 104 7.52 14.54 12.11
C PRO A 104 6.02 14.29 12.17
N LEU A 105 5.36 14.19 11.01
CA LEU A 105 3.93 13.87 10.91
C LEU A 105 3.64 12.47 11.49
N PHE A 106 4.51 11.50 11.24
CA PHE A 106 4.29 10.13 11.70
C PHE A 106 4.31 10.02 13.22
N HIS A 107 5.09 10.86 13.90
CA HIS A 107 5.09 10.95 15.36
C HIS A 107 3.82 11.58 15.93
N GLU A 108 3.10 12.39 15.14
CA GLU A 108 1.83 13.00 15.56
C GLU A 108 0.65 12.02 15.40
N ILE A 109 0.78 11.00 14.55
CA ILE A 109 -0.24 9.98 14.34
C ILE A 109 -0.24 9.03 15.55
N PRO A 110 -1.39 8.82 16.21
CA PRO A 110 -1.49 7.85 17.30
C PRO A 110 -1.12 6.43 16.82
N PRO A 111 -0.45 5.62 17.66
CA PRO A 111 -0.21 4.23 17.35
C PRO A 111 -1.53 3.48 17.15
N LEU A 112 -1.46 2.36 16.42
CA LEU A 112 -2.60 1.47 16.22
C LEU A 112 -3.16 1.01 17.58
N ASP A 113 -4.47 1.14 17.77
CA ASP A 113 -5.14 0.76 19.02
C ASP A 113 -5.46 -0.75 19.01
N PRO A 114 -4.75 -1.58 19.79
CA PRO A 114 -4.97 -3.02 19.77
C PRO A 114 -6.34 -3.44 20.32
N ASP A 115 -7.00 -2.59 21.10
CA ASP A 115 -8.29 -2.87 21.71
C ASP A 115 -9.46 -2.47 20.79
N ARG A 116 -9.20 -1.73 19.72
CA ARG A 116 -10.21 -1.36 18.73
C ARG A 116 -10.53 -2.55 17.82
N LEU A 117 -11.83 -2.79 17.63
CA LEU A 117 -12.34 -3.72 16.62
C LEU A 117 -12.31 -3.08 15.23
N TYR A 118 -11.21 -3.31 14.50
CA TYR A 118 -11.08 -2.86 13.12
C TYR A 118 -11.86 -3.74 12.14
N THR A 119 -12.33 -3.09 11.08
CA THR A 119 -13.16 -3.65 10.03
C THR A 119 -12.51 -3.48 8.66
N LEU A 120 -13.03 -4.20 7.67
CA LEU A 120 -12.59 -4.05 6.29
C LEU A 120 -12.84 -2.62 5.78
N GLN A 121 -13.88 -1.93 6.28
CA GLN A 121 -14.12 -0.53 5.99
C GLN A 121 -12.92 0.35 6.36
N ASP A 122 -12.30 0.11 7.51
CA ASP A 122 -11.15 0.90 7.99
C ASP A 122 -9.92 0.75 7.08
N CYS A 123 -9.71 -0.45 6.51
CA CYS A 123 -8.62 -0.69 5.54
C CYS A 123 -8.93 -0.14 4.14
N LEU A 124 -10.18 -0.24 3.68
CA LEU A 124 -10.55 0.17 2.31
C LEU A 124 -10.76 1.67 2.17
N TYR A 125 -11.15 2.34 3.26
CA TYR A 125 -11.45 3.77 3.30
C TYR A 125 -10.83 4.43 4.54
N PRO A 126 -9.50 4.32 4.74
CA PRO A 126 -8.82 4.98 5.84
C PRO A 126 -8.90 6.50 5.67
N GLU A 127 -8.70 7.21 6.78
CA GLU A 127 -8.42 8.65 6.68
C GLU A 127 -7.10 8.82 5.92
N ARG A 128 -7.19 9.53 4.80
CA ARG A 128 -6.09 9.68 3.85
C ARG A 128 -5.53 11.09 3.86
N GLN A 129 -4.21 11.19 3.93
CA GLN A 129 -3.47 12.43 3.70
C GLN A 129 -2.59 12.25 2.46
N MET A 130 -2.53 13.29 1.61
CA MET A 130 -1.78 13.24 0.37
C MET A 130 -0.65 14.27 0.41
N TYR A 131 0.51 13.88 -0.09
CA TYR A 131 1.69 14.72 -0.19
C TYR A 131 2.38 14.47 -1.52
N THR A 132 3.18 15.43 -1.97
CA THR A 132 4.19 15.22 -3.00
C THR A 132 5.56 15.59 -2.46
N LEU A 133 6.62 14.97 -2.98
CA LEU A 133 7.98 15.43 -2.71
C LEU A 133 8.43 16.42 -3.77
N GLN A 134 9.07 17.48 -3.31
CA GLN A 134 9.80 18.45 -4.13
C GLN A 134 11.26 18.49 -3.70
N VAL A 135 12.12 18.85 -4.65
CA VAL A 135 13.53 19.09 -4.38
C VAL A 135 13.76 20.58 -4.09
N ALA A 136 14.36 20.86 -2.93
CA ALA A 136 14.81 22.20 -2.56
C ALA A 136 16.32 22.18 -2.30
N GLY A 137 17.12 22.50 -3.32
CA GLY A 137 18.56 22.28 -3.28
C GLY A 137 18.87 20.79 -3.43
N ASP A 138 19.49 20.19 -2.42
CA ASP A 138 19.87 18.77 -2.38
C ASP A 138 19.01 17.96 -1.39
N GLU A 139 17.90 18.52 -0.90
CA GLU A 139 17.04 17.88 0.10
C GLU A 139 15.59 17.73 -0.40
N PHE A 140 14.92 16.69 0.10
CA PHE A 140 13.49 16.49 -0.11
C PHE A 140 12.66 17.35 0.84
N VAL A 141 11.60 17.93 0.29
CA VAL A 141 10.58 18.65 1.05
C VAL A 141 9.21 18.07 0.71
N SER A 142 8.44 17.73 1.75
CA SER A 142 7.04 17.28 1.57
C SER A 142 6.11 18.49 1.43
N VAL A 143 5.22 18.42 0.44
CA VAL A 143 4.20 19.43 0.17
C VAL A 143 2.83 18.77 0.26
N PRO A 144 1.91 19.25 1.13
CA PRO A 144 0.58 18.67 1.25
C PRO A 144 -0.24 18.90 -0.01
N LEU A 145 -1.02 17.90 -0.38
CA LEU A 145 -1.96 17.90 -1.49
C LEU A 145 -3.40 17.81 -0.96
N ASP A 146 -4.35 18.17 -1.82
CA ASP A 146 -5.77 18.04 -1.53
C ASP A 146 -6.19 16.55 -1.57
N PRO A 147 -6.58 15.95 -0.43
CA PRO A 147 -6.92 14.52 -0.36
C PRO A 147 -8.22 14.17 -1.09
N THR A 148 -9.01 15.17 -1.52
CA THR A 148 -10.25 14.94 -2.27
C THR A 148 -10.01 14.60 -3.74
N LYS A 149 -8.79 14.83 -4.24
CA LYS A 149 -8.38 14.47 -5.60
C LYS A 149 -7.83 13.03 -5.61
N GLY A 150 -8.14 12.27 -6.65
CA GLY A 150 -7.50 10.96 -6.88
C GLY A 150 -7.87 9.83 -5.90
N ALA A 151 -9.03 9.87 -5.24
CA ALA A 151 -9.50 8.70 -4.48
C ALA A 151 -9.76 7.53 -5.46
N ARG A 152 -8.90 6.50 -5.42
CA ARG A 152 -9.14 5.28 -6.19
C ARG A 152 -10.42 4.63 -5.66
N ARG A 153 -11.40 4.48 -6.54
CA ARG A 153 -12.61 3.73 -6.22
C ARG A 153 -12.23 2.26 -6.10
N THR A 154 -12.40 1.69 -4.91
CA THR A 154 -12.29 0.25 -4.71
C THR A 154 -13.59 -0.42 -5.14
N GLY A 155 -13.48 -1.58 -5.79
CA GLY A 155 -14.60 -2.38 -6.24
C GLY A 155 -15.02 -2.07 -7.68
N VAL A 156 -16.10 -2.74 -8.08
CA VAL A 156 -16.67 -2.65 -9.43
C VAL A 156 -18.08 -2.06 -9.32
N GLU A 157 -18.39 -1.12 -10.20
CA GLU A 157 -19.74 -0.58 -10.30
C GLU A 157 -20.66 -1.64 -10.90
N LEU A 158 -21.66 -2.06 -10.12
CA LEU A 158 -22.69 -2.95 -10.61
C LEU A 158 -23.62 -2.19 -11.57
N PRO A 159 -24.11 -2.82 -12.65
CA PRO A 159 -25.12 -2.21 -13.51
C PRO A 159 -26.34 -1.79 -12.69
N ALA A 160 -26.97 -0.67 -13.02
CA ALA A 160 -28.17 -0.18 -12.31
C ALA A 160 -29.34 -1.19 -12.28
N SER A 161 -29.34 -2.17 -13.19
CA SER A 161 -30.32 -3.25 -13.25
C SER A 161 -30.03 -4.42 -12.30
N ALA A 162 -28.81 -4.53 -11.77
CA ALA A 162 -28.42 -5.62 -10.87
C ALA A 162 -28.91 -5.30 -9.45
N LYS A 163 -29.75 -6.18 -8.88
CA LYS A 163 -30.15 -6.07 -7.48
C LYS A 163 -29.25 -6.97 -6.64
N LEU A 164 -28.93 -6.55 -5.43
CA LEU A 164 -28.15 -7.37 -4.50
C LEU A 164 -28.84 -8.72 -4.20
N ASP A 165 -30.17 -8.75 -4.26
CA ASP A 165 -30.99 -9.96 -4.08
C ASP A 165 -30.85 -10.96 -5.24
N ASP A 166 -30.31 -10.55 -6.40
CA ASP A 166 -30.13 -11.42 -7.56
C ASP A 166 -28.88 -12.33 -7.42
N PHE A 167 -28.02 -12.06 -6.44
CA PHE A 167 -26.80 -12.85 -6.21
C PHE A 167 -27.07 -14.06 -5.32
N ALA A 168 -26.59 -15.23 -5.73
CA ALA A 168 -26.76 -16.48 -4.98
C ALA A 168 -25.88 -16.59 -3.72
N PHE A 169 -25.03 -15.58 -3.47
CA PHE A 169 -24.13 -15.52 -2.34
C PHE A 169 -24.51 -14.37 -1.39
N PRO A 170 -24.26 -14.53 -0.08
CA PRO A 170 -24.55 -13.47 0.88
C PRO A 170 -23.68 -12.25 0.60
N VAL A 171 -24.30 -11.07 0.70
CA VAL A 171 -23.65 -9.77 0.57
C VAL A 171 -23.45 -9.20 1.97
N TYR A 172 -22.24 -8.68 2.23
CA TYR A 172 -21.90 -8.03 3.49
C TYR A 172 -21.35 -6.64 3.19
N ARG A 173 -21.63 -5.71 4.09
CA ARG A 173 -21.01 -4.40 4.06
C ARG A 173 -19.59 -4.48 4.64
N PRO A 174 -18.64 -3.62 4.21
CA PRO A 174 -17.28 -3.68 4.74
C PRO A 174 -17.17 -3.46 6.26
N ASP A 175 -18.11 -2.73 6.87
CA ASP A 175 -18.19 -2.50 8.32
C ASP A 175 -18.70 -3.73 9.11
N GLU A 176 -19.26 -4.75 8.42
CA GLU A 176 -19.67 -6.02 9.03
C GLU A 176 -18.55 -7.06 9.04
N ILE A 177 -17.48 -6.79 8.29
CA ILE A 177 -16.33 -7.68 8.09
C ILE A 177 -15.19 -7.19 8.99
N HIS A 178 -14.75 -8.04 9.92
CA HIS A 178 -13.75 -7.72 10.92
C HIS A 178 -12.36 -8.20 10.48
N LEU A 179 -11.35 -7.48 10.95
CA LEU A 179 -9.95 -7.82 10.75
C LEU A 179 -9.39 -8.47 12.01
N ARG A 180 -8.40 -9.35 11.82
CA ARG A 180 -7.54 -9.80 12.91
C ARG A 180 -6.15 -9.25 12.65
N LEU A 181 -5.75 -8.31 13.50
CA LEU A 181 -4.41 -7.78 13.51
C LEU A 181 -3.42 -8.85 13.98
N ALA A 182 -2.19 -8.79 13.48
CA ALA A 182 -1.09 -9.55 14.05
C ALA A 182 -0.74 -8.96 15.44
N ASP A 183 -0.19 -9.78 16.33
CA ASP A 183 0.17 -9.35 17.69
C ASP A 183 1.20 -8.20 17.72
N ASN A 184 1.96 -8.04 16.63
CA ASN A 184 2.96 -7.00 16.41
C ASN A 184 2.57 -5.99 15.31
N ALA A 185 1.28 -5.91 14.94
CA ALA A 185 0.84 -4.97 13.90
C ALA A 185 1.09 -3.52 14.34
N VAL A 186 1.77 -2.76 13.47
CA VAL A 186 2.09 -1.35 13.72
C VAL A 186 1.15 -0.39 12.98
N ALA A 187 0.49 -0.89 11.94
CA ALA A 187 -0.51 -0.17 11.18
C ALA A 187 -1.63 -1.12 10.70
N LEU A 188 -2.70 -0.55 10.14
CA LEU A 188 -3.68 -1.34 9.41
C LEU A 188 -3.06 -1.96 8.16
N PRO A 189 -3.32 -3.25 7.88
CA PRO A 189 -2.69 -3.92 6.77
C PRO A 189 -3.08 -3.23 5.45
N PRO A 190 -2.11 -2.87 4.59
CA PRO A 190 -2.38 -2.27 3.30
C PRO A 190 -3.25 -3.15 2.40
N GLN A 191 -3.14 -4.49 2.58
CA GLN A 191 -3.95 -5.47 1.87
C GLN A 191 -4.48 -6.52 2.85
N PRO A 192 -5.70 -6.36 3.39
CA PRO A 192 -6.27 -7.31 4.33
C PRO A 192 -6.61 -8.63 3.60
N ARG A 193 -5.83 -9.69 3.77
CA ARG A 193 -6.09 -10.98 3.09
C ARG A 193 -6.99 -11.92 3.87
N LYS A 194 -7.00 -11.84 5.20
CA LYS A 194 -7.78 -12.72 6.10
C LYS A 194 -8.76 -11.87 6.90
N VAL A 195 -10.04 -12.21 6.79
CA VAL A 195 -11.14 -11.44 7.38
C VAL A 195 -12.17 -12.36 8.03
N TYR A 196 -13.04 -11.79 8.87
CA TYR A 196 -14.04 -12.53 9.64
C TYR A 196 -15.39 -11.86 9.51
N ILE A 197 -16.46 -12.65 9.45
CA ILE A 197 -17.82 -12.12 9.33
C ILE A 197 -18.50 -12.24 10.69
N LYS A 198 -18.97 -11.11 11.22
CA LYS A 198 -19.64 -11.07 12.53
C LYS A 198 -20.84 -12.02 12.54
N GLY A 199 -20.93 -12.86 13.57
CA GLY A 199 -22.08 -13.74 13.78
C GLY A 199 -22.08 -15.05 12.98
N LYS A 200 -21.08 -15.31 12.11
CA LYS A 200 -20.94 -16.59 11.40
C LYS A 200 -19.89 -17.55 11.99
N GLY A 201 -19.43 -17.30 13.22
CA GLY A 201 -18.40 -18.11 13.90
C GLY A 201 -16.99 -17.53 13.74
N GLN A 202 -15.95 -18.30 14.09
CA GLN A 202 -14.54 -17.92 13.96
C GLN A 202 -13.94 -18.26 12.58
N ASP A 203 -14.78 -18.58 11.58
CA ASP A 203 -14.31 -19.03 10.28
C ASP A 203 -13.58 -17.90 9.54
N VAL A 204 -12.32 -18.16 9.21
CA VAL A 204 -11.46 -17.25 8.44
C VAL A 204 -11.93 -17.25 6.99
N CYS A 205 -12.24 -16.07 6.46
CA CYS A 205 -12.50 -15.85 5.05
C CYS A 205 -11.28 -15.20 4.39
N PHE A 206 -11.05 -15.52 3.11
CA PHE A 206 -10.05 -14.84 2.31
C PHE A 206 -10.69 -13.67 1.57
N PHE A 207 -10.14 -12.48 1.75
CA PHE A 207 -10.56 -11.29 1.03
C PHE A 207 -9.69 -11.09 -0.21
N LYS A 208 -10.34 -10.85 -1.33
CA LYS A 208 -9.71 -10.46 -2.59
C LYS A 208 -10.34 -9.15 -3.04
N GLN A 209 -9.50 -8.13 -3.15
CA GLN A 209 -9.92 -6.84 -3.68
C GLN A 209 -9.99 -6.93 -5.21
N LEU A 210 -11.08 -6.41 -5.77
CA LEU A 210 -11.24 -6.21 -7.21
C LEU A 210 -11.13 -4.72 -7.50
N LEU A 211 -10.32 -4.36 -8.49
CA LEU A 211 -10.14 -2.99 -8.96
C LEU A 211 -10.99 -2.73 -10.20
N ALA A 212 -11.21 -1.45 -10.54
CA ALA A 212 -12.04 -1.06 -11.69
C ALA A 212 -11.58 -1.65 -13.04
N GLY A 213 -10.31 -2.05 -13.17
CA GLY A 213 -9.76 -2.72 -14.35
C GLY A 213 -10.02 -4.24 -14.41
N ASP A 214 -10.42 -4.87 -13.31
CA ASP A 214 -10.49 -6.33 -13.16
C ASP A 214 -11.81 -6.93 -13.70
N VAL A 215 -12.38 -6.34 -14.75
CA VAL A 215 -13.71 -6.70 -15.27
C VAL A 215 -13.75 -8.17 -15.70
N SER A 216 -12.71 -8.67 -16.37
CA SER A 216 -12.63 -10.07 -16.82
C SER A 216 -12.56 -11.07 -15.66
N MET A 217 -11.80 -10.72 -14.61
CA MET A 217 -11.73 -11.53 -13.39
C MET A 217 -13.04 -11.50 -12.62
N THR A 218 -13.67 -10.32 -12.50
CA THR A 218 -14.96 -10.13 -11.84
C THR A 218 -16.04 -10.99 -12.49
N VAL A 219 -16.11 -11.00 -13.83
CA VAL A 219 -17.02 -11.88 -14.58
C VAL A 219 -16.69 -13.35 -14.30
N THR A 220 -15.42 -13.75 -14.34
CA THR A 220 -15.06 -15.15 -14.08
C THR A 220 -15.49 -15.58 -12.67
N GLU A 221 -15.13 -14.83 -11.64
CA GLU A 221 -15.43 -15.19 -10.24
C GLU A 221 -16.94 -15.16 -9.94
N THR A 222 -17.67 -14.19 -10.48
CA THR A 222 -19.12 -14.06 -10.25
C THR A 222 -19.93 -15.14 -11.00
N PHE A 223 -19.50 -15.54 -12.21
CA PHE A 223 -20.22 -16.51 -13.03
C PHE A 223 -19.76 -17.98 -12.85
N TYR A 224 -18.54 -18.24 -12.36
CA TYR A 224 -18.09 -19.63 -12.09
C TYR A 224 -18.85 -20.27 -10.93
N VAL A 225 -19.12 -19.51 -9.85
CA VAL A 225 -19.91 -19.97 -8.69
C VAL A 225 -21.32 -20.44 -9.09
N ARG A 226 -21.84 -19.94 -10.21
CA ARG A 226 -23.13 -20.32 -10.78
C ARG A 226 -23.15 -21.78 -11.29
N LYS A 227 -22.02 -22.35 -11.71
CA LYS A 227 -21.96 -23.73 -12.23
C LYS A 227 -21.90 -24.78 -11.12
N ASP A 228 -21.25 -24.49 -9.99
CA ASP A 228 -21.13 -25.47 -8.89
C ASP A 228 -22.41 -25.57 -8.06
N SER A 229 -23.22 -24.50 -8.04
CA SER A 229 -24.55 -24.49 -7.41
C SER A 229 -25.60 -25.29 -8.21
N CYS A 230 -25.33 -25.61 -9.48
CA CYS A 230 -26.25 -26.36 -10.34
C CYS A 230 -25.94 -27.87 -10.42
N ARG A 231 -24.90 -28.36 -9.73
CA ARG A 231 -24.55 -29.80 -9.67
C ARG A 231 -24.95 -30.48 -8.36
N ARG A 232 -25.62 -29.77 -7.45
CA ARG A 232 -26.24 -30.35 -6.25
C ARG A 232 -27.70 -29.91 -6.17
N ALA A 233 -28.53 -30.52 -7.03
CA ALA A 233 -29.97 -30.63 -6.87
C ALA A 233 -30.40 -31.99 -7.42
#